data_AF-A0A378I497-F1
#
_entry.id   AF-A0A378I497-F1
#
_cell.length_a   1.000
_cell.length_b   1.000
_cell.length_c   1.000
_cell.angle_alpha   90.00
_cell.angle_beta   90.00
_cell.angle_gamma   90.00
#
_symmetry.space_group_name_H-M   'P 1'
#
loop_
_entity.id
_entity.type
_entity.pdbx_description
1 polymer ?
#
loop_
_entity_poly.entity_id
_entity_poly.type
_entity_poly.pdbx_seq_one_letter_code
_entity_poly.pdbx_strand_id
1 'polypeptide(L)'
;MRKVISNKITGYLLLIVVVMLLASGFYFWEQYLLDHFLGGFHEQGMPVIHSGKGFYFFFKVWPVWAFPLIVNNLLILFLAKKYYQFVVHRFWQLRQERFKLKNEIKELQRKLINLNHSQSATRSVANKDYNALEKAYNNLASDYQQSTDFIEKLLDKINKQNLG
;
A
#
# COMPACT_ATOMS: atom_id res chain seq x y z
N MET A 1 11.39 13.99 29.00
CA MET A 1 10.14 14.32 29.72
C MET A 1 9.71 15.78 29.64
N ARG A 2 10.58 16.79 29.89
CA ARG A 2 10.21 18.24 29.82
C ARG A 2 9.53 18.70 28.51
N LYS A 3 10.01 18.26 27.35
CA LYS A 3 9.40 18.62 26.04
C LYS A 3 7.96 18.09 25.87
N VAL A 4 7.66 16.91 26.40
CA VAL A 4 6.31 16.31 26.31
C VAL A 4 5.33 17.05 27.21
N ILE A 5 5.78 17.47 28.40
CA ILE A 5 4.97 18.28 29.33
C ILE A 5 4.74 19.68 28.77
N SER A 6 5.78 20.31 28.20
CA SER A 6 5.66 21.61 27.54
C SER A 6 4.64 21.59 26.41
N ASN A 7 4.69 20.58 25.53
CA ASN A 7 3.72 20.46 24.42
C ASN A 7 2.28 20.23 24.91
N LYS A 8 2.09 19.51 26.03
CA LYS A 8 0.76 19.34 26.63
C LYS A 8 0.23 20.66 27.17
N ILE A 9 1.05 21.43 27.89
CA ILE A 9 0.67 22.74 28.44
C ILE A 9 0.33 23.72 27.33
N THR A 10 1.13 23.79 26.27
CA THR A 10 0.85 24.61 25.09
C THR A 10 -0.46 24.20 24.40
N GLY A 11 -0.75 22.89 24.35
CA GLY A 11 -2.01 22.37 23.82
C GLY A 11 -3.24 22.81 24.65
N TYR A 12 -3.15 22.77 25.98
CA TYR A 12 -4.22 23.26 26.85
C TYR A 12 -4.40 24.77 26.76
N LEU A 13 -3.31 25.53 26.73
CA LEU A 13 -3.37 26.99 26.52
C LEU A 13 -4.05 27.35 25.20
N LEU A 14 -3.71 26.66 24.11
CA LEU A 14 -4.33 26.88 22.81
C LEU A 14 -5.83 26.55 22.84
N LEU A 15 -6.22 25.47 23.51
CA LEU A 15 -7.63 25.11 23.68
C LEU A 15 -8.40 26.17 24.47
N ILE A 16 -7.83 26.66 25.58
CA ILE A 16 -8.43 27.73 26.39
C ILE A 16 -8.63 29.00 25.55
N VAL A 17 -7.61 29.40 24.77
CA VAL A 17 -7.69 30.57 23.88
C VAL A 17 -8.79 30.40 22.83
N VAL A 18 -8.89 29.21 22.22
CA VAL A 18 -9.94 28.92 21.23
C VAL A 18 -11.33 28.98 21.87
N VAL A 19 -11.51 28.41 23.07
CA VAL A 19 -12.78 28.45 23.79
C VAL A 19 -13.15 29.88 24.18
N MET A 20 -12.20 30.67 24.66
CA MET A 20 -12.43 32.09 24.98
C MET A 20 -12.81 32.90 23.74
N LEU A 21 -12.14 32.69 22.59
CA LEU A 21 -12.48 33.35 21.34
C LEU A 21 -13.88 32.95 20.84
N LEU A 22 -14.23 31.68 20.93
CA LEU A 22 -15.56 31.20 20.56
C LEU A 22 -16.65 31.76 21.48
N ALA A 23 -16.40 31.78 22.80
CA ALA A 23 -17.34 32.34 23.78
C ALA A 23 -17.53 33.84 23.59
N SER A 24 -16.44 34.59 23.39
CA SER A 24 -16.50 36.04 23.15
C SER A 24 -17.17 36.36 21.80
N GLY A 25 -16.90 35.55 20.76
CA GLY A 25 -17.54 35.68 19.46
C GLY A 25 -19.02 35.34 19.51
N PHE A 26 -19.40 34.31 20.26
CA PHE A 26 -20.80 33.93 20.49
C PHE A 26 -21.55 35.01 21.27
N TYR A 27 -20.94 35.57 22.32
CA TYR A 27 -21.53 36.66 23.09
C TYR A 27 -21.76 37.91 22.22
N PHE A 28 -20.76 38.29 21.41
CA PHE A 28 -20.91 39.42 20.48
C PHE A 28 -22.00 39.15 19.44
N TRP A 29 -22.06 37.91 18.93
CA TRP A 29 -23.08 37.46 17.99
C TRP A 29 -24.48 37.54 18.59
N GLU A 30 -24.66 37.08 19.83
CA GLU A 30 -25.92 37.12 20.57
C GLU A 30 -26.37 38.56 20.84
N GLN A 31 -25.49 39.41 21.34
CA GLN A 31 -25.76 40.83 21.58
C GLN A 31 -26.14 41.56 20.30
N TYR A 32 -25.41 41.31 19.20
CA TYR A 32 -25.75 41.86 17.89
C TYR A 32 -27.14 41.40 17.42
N LEU A 33 -27.49 40.14 17.65
CA LEU A 33 -28.80 39.58 17.31
C LEU A 33 -29.93 40.22 18.13
N LEU A 34 -29.69 40.44 19.42
CA LEU A 34 -30.63 41.07 20.34
C LEU A 34 -30.89 42.53 19.96
N ASP A 35 -29.84 43.33 19.83
CA ASP A 35 -29.94 44.76 19.56
C ASP A 35 -30.50 45.07 18.17
N HIS A 36 -30.16 44.26 17.16
CA HIS A 36 -30.46 44.59 15.77
C HIS A 36 -31.67 43.86 15.18
N PHE A 37 -32.10 42.72 15.76
CA PHE A 37 -33.11 41.86 15.14
C PHE A 37 -34.22 41.39 16.07
N LEU A 38 -33.92 40.96 17.29
CA LEU A 38 -34.94 40.47 18.23
C LEU A 38 -35.68 41.61 18.93
N GLY A 39 -35.04 42.80 19.01
CA GLY A 39 -35.62 43.97 19.64
C GLY A 39 -35.42 43.96 21.16
N GLY A 40 -35.18 45.14 21.72
CA GLY A 40 -34.98 45.35 23.16
C GLY A 40 -36.15 46.09 23.81
N PHE A 41 -35.95 46.51 25.05
CA PHE A 41 -36.85 47.41 25.75
C PHE A 41 -36.26 48.81 25.78
N HIS A 42 -37.06 49.84 25.52
CA HIS A 42 -36.63 51.22 25.74
C HIS A 42 -36.43 51.50 27.24
N GLU A 43 -35.75 52.58 27.61
CA GLU A 43 -35.55 52.97 29.03
C GLU A 43 -36.87 53.11 29.82
N GLN A 44 -37.98 53.29 29.09
CA GLN A 44 -39.35 53.37 29.62
C GLN A 44 -40.06 52.00 29.72
N GLY A 45 -39.37 50.89 29.44
CA GLY A 45 -39.91 49.53 29.57
C GLY A 45 -40.78 49.05 28.39
N MET A 46 -40.86 49.80 27.29
CA MET A 46 -41.66 49.40 26.12
C MET A 46 -40.84 48.53 25.14
N PRO A 47 -41.37 47.37 24.70
CA PRO A 47 -40.69 46.50 23.76
C PRO A 47 -40.65 47.12 22.35
N VAL A 48 -39.47 47.15 21.72
CA VAL A 48 -39.26 47.71 20.38
C VAL A 48 -38.76 46.63 19.43
N ILE A 49 -39.62 46.20 18.52
CA ILE A 49 -39.29 45.18 17.50
C ILE A 49 -38.62 45.88 16.31
N HIS A 50 -37.34 45.56 16.06
CA HIS A 50 -36.53 46.14 14.97
C HIS A 50 -36.62 45.30 13.67
N SER A 51 -37.82 44.84 13.31
CA SER A 51 -38.04 44.07 12.08
C SER A 51 -37.92 44.98 10.85
N GLY A 52 -36.75 44.96 10.19
CA GLY A 52 -36.54 45.62 8.90
C GLY A 52 -37.29 44.90 7.76
N LYS A 53 -37.77 45.65 6.77
CA LYS A 53 -38.50 45.10 5.60
C LYS A 53 -37.60 44.21 4.71
N GLY A 54 -38.02 42.96 4.48
CA GLY A 54 -37.60 42.11 3.34
C GLY A 54 -36.09 41.90 3.15
N PHE A 55 -35.63 41.80 1.89
CA PHE A 55 -34.23 41.47 1.49
C PHE A 55 -33.11 42.25 2.23
N TYR A 56 -33.38 43.46 2.71
CA TYR A 56 -32.43 44.26 3.48
C TYR A 56 -32.11 43.63 4.86
N PHE A 57 -33.06 42.88 5.43
CA PHE A 57 -32.86 42.04 6.60
C PHE A 57 -31.78 40.99 6.31
N PHE A 58 -31.86 40.26 5.19
CA PHE A 58 -30.87 39.22 4.88
C PHE A 58 -29.45 39.76 4.73
N PHE A 59 -29.26 40.93 4.11
CA PHE A 59 -27.94 41.57 4.05
C PHE A 59 -27.45 42.09 5.41
N LYS A 60 -28.34 42.62 6.25
CA LYS A 60 -27.97 43.15 7.57
C LYS A 60 -27.71 42.02 8.60
N VAL A 61 -28.37 40.87 8.43
CA VAL A 61 -28.29 39.63 9.21
C VAL A 61 -27.07 38.79 8.81
N TRP A 62 -26.27 39.20 7.83
CA TRP A 62 -25.08 38.43 7.41
C TRP A 62 -24.16 37.99 8.58
N PRO A 63 -23.94 38.77 9.67
CA PRO A 63 -23.11 38.32 10.79
C PRO A 63 -23.73 37.13 11.54
N VAL A 64 -25.07 37.03 11.50
CA VAL A 64 -25.84 35.97 12.16
C VAL A 64 -25.54 34.61 11.54
N TRP A 65 -25.42 34.53 10.21
CA TRP A 65 -25.08 33.27 9.52
C TRP A 65 -23.58 33.10 9.29
N ALA A 66 -22.82 34.20 9.16
CA ALA A 66 -21.39 34.14 8.92
C ALA A 66 -20.63 33.46 10.07
N PHE A 67 -20.98 33.72 11.33
CA PHE A 67 -20.28 33.13 12.47
C PHE A 67 -20.40 31.59 12.52
N PRO A 68 -21.62 30.99 12.49
CA PRO A 68 -21.75 29.52 12.41
C PRO A 68 -21.07 28.93 11.18
N LEU A 69 -21.12 29.61 10.02
CA LEU A 69 -20.47 29.15 8.80
C LEU A 69 -18.95 29.17 8.92
N ILE A 70 -18.35 30.21 9.51
CA ILE A 70 -16.90 30.31 9.73
C ILE A 70 -16.44 29.23 10.71
N VAL A 71 -17.17 29.05 11.83
CA VAL A 71 -16.86 28.01 12.82
C VAL A 71 -16.94 26.62 12.18
N ASN A 72 -17.99 26.35 11.40
CA ASN A 72 -18.15 25.07 10.71
C ASN A 72 -17.04 24.84 9.68
N ASN A 73 -16.68 25.85 8.88
CA ASN A 73 -15.59 25.75 7.91
C ASN A 73 -14.24 25.51 8.59
N LEU A 74 -13.95 26.17 9.72
CA LEU A 74 -12.75 25.93 10.51
C LEU A 74 -12.69 24.49 11.04
N LEU A 75 -13.82 23.97 11.52
CA LEU A 75 -13.95 22.58 11.97
C LEU A 75 -13.68 21.58 10.84
N ILE A 76 -14.30 21.81 9.68
CA ILE A 76 -14.12 20.97 8.47
C ILE A 76 -12.67 21.00 8.02
N LEU A 77 -12.04 22.18 7.94
CA LEU A 77 -10.62 22.31 7.56
C LEU A 77 -9.70 21.60 8.56
N PHE A 78 -9.99 21.71 9.86
CA PHE A 78 -9.20 21.04 10.89
C PHE A 78 -9.31 19.51 10.79
N LEU A 79 -10.52 18.99 10.60
CA LEU A 79 -10.78 17.56 10.38
C LEU A 79 -10.13 17.08 9.07
N ALA A 80 -10.28 17.83 7.99
CA ALA A 80 -9.68 17.52 6.70
C ALA A 80 -8.15 17.47 6.77
N LYS A 81 -7.52 18.41 7.49
CA LYS A 81 -6.06 18.43 7.68
C LYS A 81 -5.57 17.21 8.47
N LYS A 82 -6.27 16.84 9.55
CA LYS A 82 -5.98 15.63 10.34
C LYS A 82 -6.14 14.37 9.50
N TYR A 83 -7.22 14.27 8.74
CA TYR A 83 -7.50 13.13 7.86
C TYR A 83 -6.47 13.02 6.73
N TYR A 84 -6.11 14.13 6.11
CA TYR A 84 -5.11 14.18 5.04
C TYR A 84 -3.75 13.65 5.50
N GLN A 85 -3.28 14.07 6.69
CA GLN A 85 -2.03 13.56 7.26
C GLN A 85 -2.05 12.04 7.47
N PHE A 86 -3.17 11.51 7.97
CA PHE A 86 -3.34 10.07 8.16
C PHE A 86 -3.33 9.31 6.83
N VAL A 87 -4.06 9.81 5.82
CA VAL A 87 -4.12 9.20 4.48
C VAL A 87 -2.75 9.22 3.81
N VAL A 88 -2.02 10.33 3.87
CA VAL A 88 -0.66 10.43 3.29
C VAL A 88 0.29 9.45 3.96
N HIS A 89 0.23 9.32 5.30
CA HIS A 89 1.08 8.37 6.01
C HIS A 89 0.76 6.92 5.61
N ARG A 90 -0.52 6.57 5.55
CA ARG A 90 -0.97 5.24 5.11
C ARG A 90 -0.57 4.95 3.66
N PHE A 91 -0.65 5.94 2.78
CA PHE A 91 -0.22 5.80 1.40
C PHE A 91 1.28 5.55 1.29
N TRP A 92 2.08 6.21 2.12
CA TRP A 92 3.53 5.97 2.20
C TRP A 92 3.88 4.56 2.66
N GLN A 93 3.18 4.04 3.68
CA GLN A 93 3.33 2.67 4.15
C GLN A 93 2.99 1.65 3.05
N LEU A 94 1.83 1.80 2.41
CA LEU A 94 1.41 0.94 1.30
C LEU A 94 2.40 0.97 0.12
N ARG A 95 3.00 2.13 -0.14
CA ARG A 95 4.03 2.28 -1.18
C ARG A 95 5.30 1.50 -0.82
N GLN A 96 5.74 1.57 0.44
CA GLN A 96 6.90 0.79 0.92
C GLN A 96 6.64 -0.72 0.85
N GLU A 97 5.47 -1.18 1.27
CA GLU A 97 5.07 -2.59 1.16
C GLU A 97 5.08 -3.05 -0.29
N ARG A 98 4.52 -2.26 -1.23
CA ARG A 98 4.58 -2.58 -2.66
C ARG A 98 6.02 -2.70 -3.18
N PHE A 99 6.93 -1.82 -2.76
CA PHE A 99 8.33 -1.93 -3.16
C PHE A 99 9.00 -3.20 -2.60
N LYS A 100 8.71 -3.56 -1.35
CA LYS A 100 9.22 -4.77 -0.73
C LYS A 100 8.71 -6.03 -1.46
N LEU A 101 7.41 -6.13 -1.69
CA LEU A 101 6.82 -7.24 -2.46
C LEU A 101 7.40 -7.33 -3.88
N LYS A 102 7.59 -6.18 -4.56
CA LYS A 102 8.18 -6.17 -5.90
C LYS A 102 9.63 -6.68 -5.91
N ASN A 103 10.40 -6.36 -4.87
CA ASN A 103 11.77 -6.87 -4.72
C ASN A 103 11.79 -8.37 -4.42
N GLU A 104 10.91 -8.85 -3.54
CA GLU A 104 10.77 -10.28 -3.23
C GLU A 104 10.38 -11.08 -4.48
N ILE A 105 9.43 -10.60 -5.28
CA ILE A 105 9.05 -11.22 -6.56
C ILE A 105 10.25 -11.28 -7.51
N LYS A 106 11.03 -10.19 -7.63
CA LYS A 106 12.21 -10.15 -8.50
C LYS A 106 13.32 -11.09 -8.02
N GLU A 107 13.45 -11.29 -6.70
CA GLU A 107 14.38 -12.25 -6.13
C GLU A 107 13.93 -13.69 -6.39
N LEU A 108 12.65 -13.99 -6.19
CA LEU A 108 12.06 -15.29 -6.50
C LEU A 108 12.18 -15.64 -7.98
N GLN A 109 11.94 -14.69 -8.88
CA GLN A 109 12.17 -14.88 -10.32
C GLN A 109 13.63 -15.20 -10.63
N ARG A 110 14.59 -14.50 -10.01
CA ARG A 110 16.02 -14.81 -10.17
C ARG A 110 16.37 -16.20 -9.65
N LYS A 111 15.84 -16.60 -8.50
CA LYS A 111 16.02 -17.97 -7.97
C LYS A 111 15.46 -19.01 -8.93
N LEU A 112 14.29 -18.77 -9.51
CA LEU A 112 13.65 -19.69 -10.46
C LEU A 112 14.47 -19.80 -11.76
N ILE A 113 14.98 -18.68 -12.30
CA ILE A 113 15.88 -18.70 -13.46
C ILE A 113 17.16 -19.49 -13.16
N ASN A 114 17.79 -19.26 -12.00
CA ASN A 114 19.00 -19.98 -11.60
C ASN A 114 18.74 -21.47 -11.40
N LEU A 115 17.62 -21.85 -10.78
CA LEU A 115 17.21 -23.24 -10.62
C LEU A 115 16.97 -23.90 -11.99
N ASN A 116 16.24 -23.26 -12.88
CA ASN A 116 16.04 -23.76 -14.25
C ASN A 116 17.37 -23.92 -15.00
N HIS A 117 18.29 -22.97 -14.85
CA HIS A 117 19.59 -23.04 -15.51
C HIS A 117 20.48 -24.15 -14.93
N SER A 118 20.40 -24.38 -13.61
CA SER A 118 21.09 -25.51 -12.96
C SER A 118 20.48 -26.84 -13.42
N GLN A 119 19.16 -26.94 -13.50
CA GLN A 119 18.47 -28.15 -13.93
C GLN A 119 18.73 -28.46 -15.40
N SER A 120 18.80 -27.44 -16.27
CA SER A 120 19.16 -27.63 -17.67
C SER A 120 20.61 -28.07 -17.84
N ALA A 121 21.53 -27.54 -17.02
CA ALA A 121 22.92 -28.00 -16.98
C ALA A 121 23.01 -29.47 -16.51
N THR A 122 22.30 -29.85 -15.44
CA THR A 122 22.26 -31.24 -14.95
C THR A 122 21.66 -32.19 -15.99
N ARG A 123 20.58 -31.80 -16.69
CA ARG A 123 20.00 -32.59 -17.80
C ARG A 123 20.98 -32.75 -18.96
N SER A 124 21.73 -31.70 -19.29
CA SER A 124 22.75 -31.77 -20.35
C SER A 124 23.89 -32.73 -20.01
N VAL A 125 24.35 -32.72 -18.76
CA VAL A 125 25.39 -33.66 -18.29
C VAL A 125 24.86 -35.09 -18.30
N ALA A 126 23.66 -35.33 -17.75
CA ALA A 126 23.04 -36.65 -17.75
C ALA A 126 22.83 -37.22 -19.17
N ASN A 127 22.46 -36.39 -20.15
CA ASN A 127 22.34 -36.81 -21.54
C ASN A 127 23.69 -37.16 -22.18
N LYS A 128 24.77 -36.45 -21.83
CA LYS A 128 26.11 -36.80 -22.32
C LYS A 128 26.59 -38.13 -21.75
N ASP A 129 26.35 -38.36 -20.47
CA ASP A 129 26.71 -39.62 -19.80
C ASP A 129 25.89 -40.79 -20.36
N TYR A 130 24.60 -40.57 -20.63
CA TYR A 130 23.74 -41.57 -21.28
C TYR A 130 24.23 -41.93 -22.69
N ASN A 131 24.55 -40.93 -23.52
CA ASN A 131 25.05 -41.17 -24.88
C ASN A 131 26.43 -41.87 -24.86
N ALA A 132 27.28 -41.57 -23.89
CA ALA A 132 28.56 -42.25 -23.71
C ALA A 132 28.35 -43.72 -23.30
N LEU A 133 27.39 -43.98 -22.41
CA LEU A 133 27.03 -45.33 -21.97
C LEU A 133 26.38 -46.14 -23.10
N GLU A 134 25.49 -45.54 -23.89
CA GLU A 134 24.86 -46.15 -25.06
C GLU A 134 25.90 -46.53 -26.12
N LYS A 135 26.89 -45.66 -26.37
CA LYS A 135 28.00 -45.96 -27.28
C LYS A 135 28.88 -47.09 -26.75
N ALA A 136 29.18 -47.12 -25.45
CA ALA A 136 29.94 -48.20 -24.83
C ALA A 136 29.19 -49.54 -24.90
N TYR A 137 27.88 -49.53 -24.67
CA TYR A 137 27.02 -50.70 -24.79
C TYR A 137 26.99 -51.24 -26.22
N ASN A 138 26.80 -50.37 -27.22
CA ASN A 138 26.76 -50.78 -28.63
C ASN A 138 28.10 -51.36 -29.10
N ASN A 139 29.23 -50.80 -28.66
CA ASN A 139 30.55 -51.35 -28.94
C ASN A 139 30.71 -52.73 -28.31
N LEU A 140 30.31 -52.89 -27.03
CA LEU A 140 30.40 -54.18 -26.34
C LEU A 140 29.51 -55.24 -27.00
N ALA A 141 28.30 -54.89 -27.42
CA ALA A 141 27.39 -55.77 -28.14
C ALA A 141 28.00 -56.21 -29.50
N SER A 142 28.64 -55.29 -30.22
CA SER A 142 29.35 -55.57 -31.46
C SER A 142 30.52 -56.53 -31.23
N ASP A 143 31.35 -56.30 -30.20
CA ASP A 143 32.48 -57.17 -29.86
C ASP A 143 32.00 -58.57 -29.45
N TYR A 144 30.87 -58.64 -28.73
CA TYR A 144 30.25 -59.90 -28.35
C TYR A 144 29.76 -60.66 -29.58
N GLN A 145 29.09 -59.98 -30.51
CA GLN A 145 28.59 -60.56 -31.76
C GLN A 145 29.75 -61.04 -32.65
N GLN A 146 30.82 -60.26 -32.74
CA GLN A 146 32.02 -60.67 -33.46
C GLN A 146 32.68 -61.90 -32.82
N SER A 147 32.69 -61.97 -31.49
CA SER A 147 33.21 -63.11 -30.74
C SER A 147 32.35 -64.36 -30.95
N THR A 148 31.02 -64.23 -30.97
CA THR A 148 30.11 -65.36 -31.25
C THR A 148 30.26 -65.86 -32.68
N ASP A 149 30.34 -64.96 -33.67
CA ASP A 149 30.58 -65.32 -35.07
C ASP A 149 31.92 -66.03 -35.25
N PHE A 150 32.94 -65.62 -34.48
CA PHE A 150 34.25 -66.26 -34.49
C PHE A 150 34.19 -67.67 -33.88
N ILE A 151 33.51 -67.84 -32.74
CA ILE A 151 33.29 -69.16 -32.12
C ILE A 151 32.52 -70.07 -33.07
N GLU A 152 31.48 -69.56 -33.72
CA GLU A 152 30.68 -70.33 -34.68
C GLU A 152 31.54 -70.78 -35.87
N LYS A 153 32.36 -69.90 -36.44
CA LYS A 153 33.33 -70.27 -37.49
C LYS A 153 34.35 -71.31 -37.03
N LEU A 154 34.82 -71.24 -35.78
CA LEU A 154 35.72 -72.24 -35.22
C LEU A 154 35.04 -73.61 -35.09
N LEU A 155 33.82 -73.64 -34.56
CA LEU A 155 33.02 -74.86 -34.45
C LEU A 155 32.76 -75.49 -35.83
N ASP A 156 32.41 -74.68 -36.82
CA ASP A 156 32.13 -75.12 -38.18
C ASP A 156 33.38 -75.74 -38.84
N LYS A 157 34.56 -75.17 -38.57
CA LYS A 157 35.85 -75.69 -39.04
C LYS A 157 36.20 -77.04 -38.40
N ILE A 158 35.96 -77.20 -37.09
CA ILE A 158 36.19 -78.46 -36.38
C ILE A 158 35.24 -79.55 -36.92
N ASN A 159 33.97 -79.22 -37.13
CA ASN A 159 32.99 -80.16 -37.65
C ASN A 159 33.35 -80.65 -39.06
N LYS A 160 33.83 -79.76 -39.93
CA LYS A 160 34.31 -80.12 -41.28
C LYS A 160 35.57 -80.98 -41.28
N GLN A 161 36.45 -80.86 -40.27
CA GLN A 161 37.64 -81.70 -40.12
C GLN A 161 37.34 -83.11 -39.57
N ASN A 162 36.24 -83.29 -38.83
CA ASN A 162 35.82 -84.61 -38.33
C ASN A 162 35.00 -85.43 -39.34
N LEU A 163 34.65 -84.86 -40.49
CA LEU A 163 33.84 -85.49 -41.55
C LEU A 163 34.65 -85.89 -42.79
N GLY A 164 35.99 -85.88 -42.72
CA GLY A 164 36.91 -86.40 -43.75
C GLY A 164 37.81 -87.47 -43.17
#